data_AF-A0A383C646-F1
#
_entry.id   AF-A0A383C646-F1
#
_cell.length_a   1.000
_cell.length_b   1.000
_cell.length_c   1.000
_cell.angle_alpha   90.00
_cell.angle_beta   90.00
_cell.angle_gamma   90.00
#
_symmetry.space_group_name_H-M   'P 1'
#
loop_
_entity.id
_entity.type
_entity.pdbx_description
1 polymer ?
#
loop_
_entity_poly.entity_id
_entity_poly.type
_entity_poly.pdbx_seq_one_letter_code
_entity_poly.pdbx_strand_id
1 'polypeptide(L)' 'MTAMSKIAIVQFKASTDKTKNLPKILRYIKQAAKNHADLCAFPEYMMFFTPASQSAKQVAQQAETINGEFVSAISE' A
#
# COMPACT_ATOMS: atom_id res chain seq x y z
N MET A 1 -3.19 31.14 -11.01
CA MET A 1 -3.96 29.90 -11.27
C MET A 1 -3.50 28.87 -10.25
N THR A 2 -4.38 28.33 -9.42
CA THR A 2 -4.06 27.17 -8.57
C THR A 2 -3.87 25.95 -9.47
N ALA A 3 -2.74 25.26 -9.37
CA ALA A 3 -2.52 24.02 -10.10
C ALA A 3 -3.56 22.98 -9.67
N MET A 4 -4.22 22.32 -10.63
CA MET A 4 -5.11 21.19 -10.33
C MET A 4 -4.27 19.94 -10.16
N SER A 5 -4.30 19.34 -8.96
CA SER A 5 -3.64 18.06 -8.70
C SER A 5 -4.46 16.91 -9.25
N LYS A 6 -3.81 15.97 -9.93
CA LYS A 6 -4.41 14.71 -10.37
C LYS A 6 -4.19 13.63 -9.33
N ILE A 7 -5.27 13.07 -8.80
CA ILE A 7 -5.23 12.06 -7.73
C ILE A 7 -5.69 10.72 -8.27
N ALA A 8 -4.90 9.66 -8.07
CA ALA A 8 -5.28 8.28 -8.30
C ALA A 8 -5.79 7.64 -7.00
N ILE A 9 -7.00 7.08 -7.02
CA ILE A 9 -7.59 6.33 -5.91
C ILE A 9 -7.60 4.85 -6.30
N VAL A 10 -6.88 4.02 -5.54
CA VAL A 10 -6.73 2.60 -5.87
C VAL A 10 -7.81 1.77 -5.19
N GLN A 11 -8.54 0.97 -5.96
CA GLN A 11 -9.35 -0.12 -5.43
C GLN A 11 -8.52 -1.42 -5.41
N PHE A 12 -8.23 -1.91 -4.22
CA PHE A 12 -7.31 -3.01 -3.98
C PHE A 12 -7.89 -4.02 -2.99
N LYS A 13 -7.77 -5.31 -3.30
CA LYS A 13 -8.04 -6.40 -2.35
C LYS A 13 -6.72 -6.92 -1.79
N ALA A 14 -6.43 -6.52 -0.56
CA ALA A 14 -5.27 -7.02 0.17
C ALA A 14 -5.38 -8.52 0.48
N SER A 15 -4.26 -9.21 0.39
CA SER A 15 -4.12 -10.54 0.99
C SER A 15 -3.57 -10.41 2.41
N THR A 16 -3.60 -11.51 3.18
CA THR A 16 -2.96 -11.59 4.50
C THR A 16 -1.43 -11.67 4.41
N ASP A 17 -0.86 -11.79 3.22
CA ASP A 17 0.58 -11.95 2.98
C ASP A 17 1.11 -10.70 2.28
N LYS A 18 1.86 -9.88 3.04
CA LYS A 18 2.44 -8.62 2.55
C LYS A 18 3.35 -8.81 1.33
N THR A 19 4.01 -9.96 1.20
CA THR A 19 4.92 -10.24 0.08
C THR A 19 4.17 -10.38 -1.24
N LYS A 20 2.88 -10.77 -1.19
CA LYS A 20 1.98 -10.80 -2.35
C LYS A 20 1.34 -9.45 -2.65
N ASN A 21 1.30 -8.54 -1.67
CA ASN A 21 0.68 -7.23 -1.80
C ASN A 21 1.67 -6.21 -2.38
N LEU A 22 2.93 -6.21 -1.92
CA LEU A 22 3.94 -5.24 -2.31
C LEU A 22 4.13 -5.14 -3.85
N PRO A 23 4.32 -6.23 -4.62
CA PRO A 23 4.45 -6.13 -6.07
C PRO A 23 3.22 -5.53 -6.77
N LYS A 24 2.01 -5.76 -6.23
CA LYS A 24 0.77 -5.19 -6.77
C LYS A 24 0.70 -3.69 -6.51
N ILE A 25 1.06 -3.25 -5.31
CA ILE A 25 1.11 -1.84 -4.91
C ILE A 25 2.09 -1.08 -5.81
N LEU A 26 3.31 -1.59 -5.97
CA LEU A 26 4.31 -0.99 -6.86
C LEU A 26 3.81 -0.87 -8.31
N ARG A 27 3.06 -1.87 -8.80
CA ARG A 27 2.42 -1.80 -10.12
C ARG A 27 1.37 -0.70 -10.21
N TYR A 28 0.54 -0.51 -9.18
CA TYR A 28 -0.44 0.58 -9.15
C TYR A 28 0.22 1.95 -9.09
N ILE A 29 1.29 2.11 -8.31
CA ILE A 29 2.09 3.35 -8.27
C ILE A 29 2.66 3.66 -9.66
N LYS A 30 3.28 2.68 -10.32
CA LYS A 30 3.79 2.84 -11.70
C LYS A 30 2.68 3.23 -12.68
N GLN A 31 1.49 2.64 -12.54
CA GLN A 31 0.34 2.99 -13.39
C GLN A 31 -0.20 4.40 -13.12
N ALA A 32 -0.24 4.84 -11.86
CA ALA A 32 -0.63 6.19 -11.48
C ALA A 32 0.36 7.23 -12.02
N ALA A 33 1.66 6.96 -11.88
CA ALA A 33 2.73 7.80 -12.42
C ALA A 33 2.65 7.90 -13.96
N LYS A 34 2.45 6.78 -14.66
CA LYS A 34 2.23 6.76 -16.12
C LYS A 34 1.01 7.61 -16.55
N ASN A 35 0.03 7.74 -15.66
CA ASN A 35 -1.16 8.55 -15.87
C ASN A 35 -1.01 9.99 -15.35
N HIS A 36 0.19 10.43 -14.99
CA HIS A 36 0.49 11.79 -14.50
C HIS A 36 -0.29 12.16 -13.22
N ALA A 37 -0.51 11.20 -12.31
CA ALA A 37 -1.05 11.50 -10.99
C ALA A 37 0.04 12.08 -10.07
N ASP A 38 -0.29 13.14 -9.33
CA ASP A 38 0.55 13.74 -8.29
C ASP A 38 0.48 12.97 -6.97
N LEU A 39 -0.63 12.25 -6.76
CA LEU A 39 -0.89 11.45 -5.55
C LEU A 39 -1.55 10.12 -5.92
N CYS A 40 -1.11 9.04 -5.28
CA CYS A 40 -1.70 7.71 -5.39
C CYS A 40 -2.11 7.22 -4.00
N ALA A 41 -3.42 7.20 -3.72
CA ALA A 41 -3.97 6.79 -2.43
C ALA A 41 -4.43 5.34 -2.45
N PHE A 42 -4.06 4.60 -1.41
CA PHE A 42 -4.45 3.20 -1.18
C PHE A 42 -5.42 3.09 -0.01
N PRO A 43 -6.26 2.04 0.03
CA PRO A 43 -7.14 1.78 1.17
C PRO A 43 -6.34 1.36 2.40
N GLU A 44 -6.98 1.43 3.57
CA GLU A 44 -6.47 0.83 4.80
C GLU A 44 -6.19 -0.67 4.62
N TYR A 45 -5.25 -1.21 5.39
CA TYR A 45 -4.79 -2.60 5.33
C TYR A 45 -4.13 -3.02 3.99
N MET A 46 -3.66 -2.06 3.18
CA MET A 46 -2.96 -2.36 1.93
C MET A 46 -1.68 -3.20 2.13
N MET A 47 -0.99 -3.05 3.27
CA MET A 47 0.19 -3.84 3.60
C MET A 47 -0.16 -5.32 3.78
N PHE A 48 -1.11 -5.63 4.67
CA PHE A 48 -1.71 -6.95 4.81
C PHE A 48 -3.09 -6.84 5.46
N PHE A 49 -4.02 -7.67 4.98
CA PHE A 49 -5.33 -7.82 5.59
C PHE A 49 -5.23 -8.59 6.91
N THR A 50 -5.96 -8.14 7.93
CA THR A 50 -6.06 -8.80 9.23
C THR A 50 -7.44 -9.43 9.41
N PRO A 51 -7.60 -10.76 9.21
CA PRO A 51 -8.85 -11.45 9.50
C PRO A 51 -9.21 -11.32 10.98
N ALA A 52 -10.50 -11.25 11.30
CA ALA A 52 -10.99 -11.19 12.67
C ALA A 52 -10.56 -12.38 13.56
N SER A 53 -10.11 -13.48 12.95
CA SER A 53 -9.57 -14.65 13.65
C SER A 53 -8.11 -14.51 14.08
N GLN A 54 -7.36 -13.50 13.60
CA GLN A 54 -5.99 -13.26 14.05
C GLN A 54 -5.96 -12.61 15.43
N SER A 55 -5.14 -13.16 16.32
CA SER A 55 -4.84 -12.56 17.62
C SER A 55 -3.93 -11.34 17.49
N ALA A 56 -3.96 -10.44 18.49
CA ALA A 56 -3.06 -9.28 18.56
C ALA A 56 -1.57 -9.67 18.45
N LYS A 57 -1.18 -10.81 19.04
CA LYS A 57 0.20 -11.34 18.96
C LYS A 57 0.57 -11.70 17.52
N GLN A 58 -0.33 -12.34 16.77
CA GLN A 58 -0.10 -12.71 15.37
C GLN A 58 -0.04 -11.48 14.46
N VAL A 59 -0.83 -10.45 14.74
CA VAL A 59 -0.76 -9.16 14.01
C VAL A 59 0.59 -8.49 14.29
N ALA A 60 1.02 -8.42 15.55
CA ALA A 60 2.29 -7.82 15.94
C ALA A 60 3.51 -8.52 15.29
N GLN A 61 3.47 -9.84 15.14
CA GLN A 61 4.52 -10.60 14.45
C GLN A 61 4.61 -10.33 12.94
N GLN A 62 3.52 -9.87 12.32
CA GLN A 62 3.48 -9.50 10.91
C GLN A 62 3.71 -8.01 10.68
N ALA A 63 3.73 -7.18 11.71
CA ALA A 63 4.00 -5.75 11.57
C ALA A 63 5.44 -5.50 11.11
N GLU A 64 5.68 -4.34 10.52
CA GLU A 64 7.03 -3.80 10.30
C GLU A 64 7.15 -2.44 10.96
N THR A 65 8.39 -2.06 11.25
CA THR A 65 8.71 -0.68 11.61
C THR A 65 8.37 0.26 10.46
N ILE A 66 8.08 1.52 10.77
CA ILE A 66 7.75 2.53 9.74
C ILE A 66 8.91 2.78 8.74
N ASN A 67 10.14 2.41 9.11
CA ASN A 67 11.32 2.47 8.24
C ASN A 67 11.76 1.07 7.74
N GLY A 68 10.86 0.09 7.78
CA GLY A 68 11.13 -1.29 7.37
C GLY A 68 11.07 -1.46 5.85
N GLU A 69 11.43 -2.66 5.40
CA GLU A 69 11.49 -3.07 3.99
C GLU A 69 10.25 -2.65 3.18
N PHE A 70 9.05 -2.84 3.72
CA PHE A 70 7.82 -2.52 3.01
C PHE A 70 7.67 -1.03 2.70
N VAL A 71 8.00 -0.14 3.64
CA VAL A 71 7.92 1.31 3.44
C VAL A 71 9.07 1.79 2.56
N SER A 72 10.28 1.28 2.80
CA SER A 72 11.46 1.59 1.99
C SER A 72 11.22 1.29 0.52
N ALA A 73 10.70 0.10 0.19
CA ALA A 73 10.39 -0.31 -1.18
C ALA A 73 9.32 0.56 -1.87
N ILE A 74 8.44 1.22 -1.12
CA ILE A 74 7.41 2.14 -1.66
C ILE A 74 7.96 3.55 -1.87
N SER A 75 8.93 3.96 -1.05
CA SER A 75 9.50 5.31 -1.07
C SER A 75 10.57 5.54 -2.14
N GLU A 76 11.09 4.47 -2.74
CA GLU A 76 12.05 4.49 -3.86
C GLU A 76 11.43 5.01 -5.18
#